data_AF-A0A7W0Q1R9-F1
#
_entry.id   AF-A0A7W0Q1R9-F1
#
_cell.length_a   1.000
_cell.length_b   1.000
_cell.length_c   1.000
_cell.angle_alpha   90.00
_cell.angle_beta   90.00
_cell.angle_gamma   90.00
#
_symmetry.space_group_name_H-M   'P 1'
#
loop_
_entity.id
_entity.type
_entity.pdbx_description
1 polymer ?
#
loop_
_entity_poly.entity_id
_entity_poly.type
_entity_poly.pdbx_seq_one_letter_code
_entity_poly.pdbx_strand_id
1 'polypeptide(L)'
;MYAIPYLLFARLHQAAIAARRRSRTWHYLAWSALAGVLAAAMLAVGLTFMLLLWRVELWPLALVVFAIMIAPVVAGMLTRHVFVPLGWLRFAFYGGLASRPGADGEAFGLCCAAWAFSHKPTGKGESWLAAHRELRRPLGDGEVVVTALIAAGRGDADTARLLLRSLDMLVEAHPPVRELAGEWLAVDAAERGAWAELADDALAARWPASPLTYFLEGVAAHRTGAAGSPKPIELHARWLLAPFRRATRELLTTADGGPPARSTAPEPETIDVVEPEEAPEPEPLPRAVAAYLTFASQPPSASALALTVRAWDAALADGGTHAWLARRALELDAPLGAVD
;
A
#
# COMPACT_ATOMS: atom_id res chain seq x y z
N MET A 1 17.78 31.46 2.13
CA MET A 1 16.42 31.88 2.56
C MET A 1 15.29 31.15 1.81
N TYR A 2 15.44 30.81 0.53
CA TYR A 2 14.38 30.17 -0.29
C TYR A 2 13.97 28.74 0.10
N ALA A 3 14.75 28.03 0.92
CA ALA A 3 14.39 26.69 1.39
C ALA A 3 13.34 26.69 2.53
N ILE A 4 13.13 27.83 3.21
CA ILE A 4 12.28 27.89 4.40
C ILE A 4 10.82 27.51 4.10
N PRO A 5 10.15 28.08 3.07
CA PRO A 5 8.78 27.67 2.73
C PRO A 5 8.67 26.18 2.39
N TYR A 6 9.68 25.62 1.73
CA TYR A 6 9.73 24.21 1.38
C TYR A 6 9.84 23.32 2.62
N LEU A 7 10.74 23.65 3.54
CA LEU A 7 10.92 22.92 4.80
C LEU A 7 9.69 23.03 5.70
N LEU A 8 9.03 24.20 5.74
CA LEU A 8 7.77 24.39 6.45
C LEU A 8 6.66 23.55 5.82
N PHE A 9 6.55 23.52 4.49
CA PHE A 9 5.58 22.69 3.79
C PHE A 9 5.79 21.21 4.06
N ALA A 10 7.02 20.73 3.93
CA ALA A 10 7.38 19.36 4.26
C ALA A 10 7.02 19.02 5.72
N ARG A 11 7.34 19.90 6.68
CA ARG A 11 7.00 19.68 8.10
C ARG A 11 5.50 19.67 8.37
N LEU A 12 4.73 20.60 7.80
CA LEU A 12 3.27 20.64 7.97
C LEU A 12 2.60 19.45 7.32
N HIS A 13 3.08 19.03 6.14
CA HIS A 13 2.59 17.83 5.48
C HIS A 13 2.89 16.58 6.31
N GLN A 14 4.10 16.45 6.85
CA GLN A 14 4.45 15.36 7.77
C GLN A 14 3.63 15.41 9.07
N ALA A 15 3.36 16.60 9.62
CA ALA A 15 2.48 16.77 10.77
C ALA A 15 1.04 16.34 10.46
N ALA A 16 0.53 16.64 9.26
CA ALA A 16 -0.77 16.17 8.80
C ALA A 16 -0.82 14.64 8.70
N ILE A 17 0.22 14.01 8.14
CA ILE A 17 0.37 12.55 8.07
C ILE A 17 0.44 11.93 9.47
N ALA A 18 1.24 12.52 10.36
CA ALA A 18 1.38 12.04 11.74
C ALA A 18 0.08 12.20 12.55
N ALA A 19 -0.63 13.32 12.37
CA ALA A 19 -1.94 13.55 12.99
C ALA A 19 -2.95 12.49 12.52
N ARG A 20 -2.98 12.20 11.22
CA ARG A 20 -3.78 11.11 10.65
C ARG A 20 -3.53 9.78 11.33
N ARG A 21 -2.27 9.46 11.64
CA ARG A 21 -1.88 8.18 12.25
C ARG A 21 -2.32 8.07 13.69
N ARG A 22 -2.19 9.17 14.45
CA ARG A 22 -2.42 9.16 15.90
C ARG A 22 -3.87 9.43 16.28
N SER A 23 -4.58 10.24 15.50
CA SER A 23 -5.96 10.59 15.83
C SER A 23 -6.77 10.88 14.56
N ARG A 24 -7.77 10.03 14.32
CA ARG A 24 -8.81 10.21 13.27
C ARG A 24 -9.81 11.30 13.68
N THR A 25 -9.30 12.44 14.14
CA THR A 25 -10.08 13.53 14.77
C THR A 25 -10.00 14.82 13.95
N TRP A 26 -10.67 15.88 14.41
CA TRP A 26 -10.65 17.21 13.80
C TRP A 26 -9.24 17.77 13.58
N HIS A 27 -8.24 17.34 14.36
CA HIS A 27 -6.84 17.73 14.17
C HIS A 27 -6.32 17.39 12.77
N TYR A 28 -6.69 16.23 12.22
CA TYR A 28 -6.32 15.84 10.86
C TYR A 28 -6.88 16.83 9.82
N LEU A 29 -8.14 17.25 9.99
CA LEU A 29 -8.78 18.23 9.11
C LEU A 29 -8.06 19.58 9.18
N ALA A 30 -7.72 20.04 10.38
CA ALA A 30 -7.00 21.29 10.59
C ALA A 30 -5.61 21.29 9.93
N TRP A 31 -4.82 20.23 10.15
CA TRP A 31 -3.50 20.10 9.52
C TRP A 31 -3.57 19.97 7.99
N SER A 32 -4.58 19.26 7.47
CA SER A 32 -4.79 19.14 6.03
C SER A 32 -5.16 20.48 5.39
N ALA A 33 -6.06 21.25 6.03
CA ALA A 33 -6.42 22.59 5.57
C ALA A 33 -5.19 23.53 5.57
N LEU A 34 -4.39 23.50 6.64
CA LEU A 34 -3.18 24.30 6.75
C LEU A 34 -2.13 23.94 5.70
N ALA A 35 -1.91 22.64 5.45
CA ALA A 35 -1.04 22.17 4.39
C ALA A 35 -1.53 22.62 2.99
N GLY A 36 -2.84 22.59 2.76
CA GLY A 36 -3.46 23.11 1.53
C GLY A 36 -3.26 24.61 1.33
N VAL A 37 -3.43 25.42 2.38
CA VAL A 37 -3.16 26.87 2.34
C VAL A 37 -1.70 27.14 2.00
N LEU A 38 -0.76 26.42 2.61
CA LEU A 38 0.67 26.61 2.33
C LEU A 38 1.04 26.17 0.91
N ALA A 39 0.46 25.08 0.41
CA ALA A 39 0.60 24.66 -0.99
C ALA A 39 0.12 25.76 -1.95
N ALA A 40 -1.06 26.35 -1.69
CA ALA A 40 -1.60 27.45 -2.49
C ALA A 40 -0.68 28.68 -2.45
N ALA A 41 -0.14 29.04 -1.29
CA ALA A 41 0.82 30.12 -1.15
C ALA A 41 2.11 29.86 -1.95
N MET A 42 2.66 28.64 -1.91
CA MET A 42 3.83 28.27 -2.69
C MET A 42 3.58 28.38 -4.20
N LEU A 43 2.41 27.92 -4.67
CA LEU A 43 2.01 28.05 -6.07
C LEU A 43 1.89 29.53 -6.49
N ALA A 44 1.29 30.38 -5.64
CA ALA A 44 1.17 31.81 -5.90
C ALA A 44 2.53 32.52 -5.98
N VAL A 45 3.46 32.19 -5.07
CA VAL A 45 4.83 32.73 -5.09
C VAL A 45 5.57 32.26 -6.35
N GLY A 46 5.50 30.97 -6.67
CA GLY A 46 6.10 30.42 -7.90
C GLY A 46 5.58 31.10 -9.15
N LEU A 47 4.25 31.29 -9.25
CA LEU A 47 3.61 31.96 -10.38
C LEU A 47 4.04 33.43 -10.48
N THR A 48 4.07 34.15 -9.36
CA THR A 48 4.51 35.54 -9.31
C THR A 48 5.95 35.68 -9.79
N PHE A 49 6.83 34.79 -9.36
CA PHE A 49 8.24 34.78 -9.78
C PHE A 49 8.38 34.45 -11.27
N MET A 50 7.61 33.48 -11.78
CA MET A 50 7.56 33.15 -13.20
C MET A 50 7.15 34.37 -14.04
N LEU A 51 6.10 35.08 -13.64
CA LEU A 51 5.61 36.28 -14.33
C LEU A 51 6.63 37.43 -14.30
N LEU A 52 7.37 37.58 -13.19
CA LEU A 52 8.44 38.58 -13.09
C LEU A 52 9.60 38.28 -14.05
N LEU A 53 10.07 37.03 -14.09
CA LEU A 53 11.13 36.61 -15.03
C LEU A 53 10.66 36.71 -16.49
N TRP A 54 9.40 36.38 -16.76
CA TRP A 54 8.80 36.55 -18.06
C TRP A 54 8.83 38.02 -18.51
N ARG A 55 8.54 38.96 -17.61
CA ARG A 55 8.52 40.41 -17.89
C ARG A 55 9.90 40.98 -18.25
N VAL A 56 10.99 40.37 -17.79
CA VAL A 56 12.38 40.77 -18.12
C VAL A 56 12.99 39.90 -19.22
N GLU A 57 12.15 39.23 -20.02
CA GLU A 57 12.52 38.38 -21.16
C GLU A 57 13.36 37.13 -20.79
N LEU A 58 13.41 36.76 -19.50
CA LEU A 58 14.05 35.54 -19.00
C LEU A 58 13.09 34.35 -18.94
N TRP A 59 12.18 34.24 -19.91
CA TRP A 59 11.09 33.25 -19.88
C TRP A 59 11.55 31.79 -19.86
N PRO A 60 12.68 31.35 -20.49
CA PRO A 60 13.12 29.96 -20.38
C PRO A 60 13.53 29.61 -18.95
N LEU A 61 14.23 30.53 -18.28
CA LEU A 61 14.58 30.40 -16.86
C LEU A 61 13.33 30.41 -15.98
N ALA A 62 12.34 31.25 -16.32
CA ALA A 62 11.06 31.31 -15.62
C ALA A 62 10.37 29.94 -15.58
N LEU A 63 10.32 29.23 -16.71
CA LEU A 63 9.72 27.90 -16.79
C LEU A 63 10.46 26.87 -15.92
N VAL A 64 11.79 26.87 -15.98
CA VAL A 64 12.62 25.94 -15.17
C VAL A 64 12.45 26.20 -13.69
N VAL A 65 12.55 27.46 -13.25
CA VAL A 65 12.39 27.81 -11.83
C VAL A 65 10.98 27.51 -11.35
N PHE A 66 9.96 27.85 -12.16
CA PHE A 66 8.58 27.54 -11.84
C PHE A 66 8.38 26.03 -11.66
N ALA A 67 8.83 25.22 -12.63
CA ALA A 67 8.74 23.77 -12.58
C ALA A 67 9.39 23.19 -11.31
N ILE A 68 10.61 23.64 -10.97
CA ILE A 68 11.31 23.21 -9.75
C ILE A 68 10.53 23.60 -8.49
N MET A 69 9.96 24.80 -8.44
CA MET A 69 9.20 25.28 -7.29
C MET A 69 7.88 24.54 -7.08
N ILE A 70 7.15 24.25 -8.17
CA ILE A 70 5.82 23.61 -8.07
C ILE A 70 5.90 22.09 -8.02
N ALA A 71 6.97 21.48 -8.54
CA ALA A 71 7.08 20.04 -8.67
C ALA A 71 6.77 19.29 -7.37
N PRO A 72 7.27 19.68 -6.18
CA PRO A 72 6.97 18.95 -4.96
C PRO A 72 5.50 19.00 -4.52
N VAL A 73 4.79 20.07 -4.87
CA VAL A 73 3.36 20.24 -4.57
C VAL A 73 2.51 19.44 -5.55
N VAL A 74 2.89 19.48 -6.84
CA VAL A 74 2.05 18.98 -7.93
C VAL A 74 2.38 17.54 -8.32
N ALA A 75 3.61 17.06 -8.09
CA ALA A 75 4.07 15.73 -8.51
C ALA A 75 3.25 14.60 -7.87
N GLY A 76 2.93 14.70 -6.58
CA GLY A 76 2.08 13.71 -5.91
C GLY A 76 0.68 13.64 -6.53
N MET A 77 0.05 14.80 -6.79
CA MET A 77 -1.25 14.86 -7.46
C MET A 77 -1.20 14.31 -8.89
N LEU A 78 -0.21 14.72 -9.70
CA LEU A 78 -0.05 14.24 -11.07
C LEU A 78 0.20 12.73 -11.11
N THR A 79 1.00 12.21 -10.18
CA THR A 79 1.28 10.78 -10.09
C THR A 79 -0.03 10.00 -9.89
N ARG A 80 -0.84 10.38 -8.89
CA ARG A 80 -2.07 9.65 -8.54
C ARG A 80 -3.23 9.85 -9.53
N HIS A 81 -3.36 11.04 -10.11
CA HIS A 81 -4.53 11.39 -10.92
C HIS A 81 -4.29 11.36 -12.43
N VAL A 82 -3.03 11.34 -12.86
CA VAL A 82 -2.67 11.36 -14.28
C VAL A 82 -1.78 10.19 -14.64
N PHE A 83 -0.60 10.05 -14.02
CA PHE A 83 0.39 9.09 -14.48
C PHE A 83 -0.01 7.64 -14.18
N VAL A 84 -0.52 7.38 -12.97
CA VAL A 84 -0.98 6.03 -12.58
C VAL A 84 -2.18 5.58 -13.41
N PRO A 85 -3.30 6.33 -13.53
CA PRO A 85 -4.44 5.89 -14.31
C PRO A 85 -4.15 5.70 -15.81
N LEU A 86 -3.21 6.46 -16.37
CA LEU A 86 -2.78 6.32 -17.77
C LEU A 86 -1.77 5.19 -17.99
N GLY A 87 -1.28 4.56 -16.92
CA GLY A 87 -0.24 3.52 -16.98
C GLY A 87 1.14 4.05 -17.40
N TRP A 88 1.41 5.34 -17.16
CA TRP A 88 2.67 6.00 -17.52
C TRP A 88 3.74 5.72 -16.48
N LEU A 89 4.20 4.47 -16.47
CA LEU A 89 5.10 3.89 -15.47
C LEU A 89 6.31 4.78 -15.11
N ARG A 90 7.08 5.24 -16.11
CA ARG A 90 8.27 6.06 -15.87
C ARG A 90 7.93 7.42 -15.26
N PHE A 91 6.85 8.05 -15.70
CA PHE A 91 6.40 9.32 -15.13
C PHE A 91 5.89 9.14 -13.71
N ALA A 92 5.21 8.02 -13.42
CA ALA A 92 4.80 7.69 -12.05
C ALA A 92 6.01 7.46 -11.14
N PHE A 93 7.07 6.81 -11.63
CA PHE A 93 8.34 6.65 -10.90
C PHE A 93 8.95 8.01 -10.53
N TYR A 94 9.22 8.85 -11.54
CA TYR A 94 9.86 10.15 -11.30
C TYR A 94 8.96 11.12 -10.54
N GLY A 95 7.64 11.04 -10.72
CA GLY A 95 6.66 11.80 -9.95
C GLY A 95 6.66 11.39 -8.46
N GLY A 96 6.70 10.09 -8.18
CA GLY A 96 6.88 9.56 -6.82
C GLY A 96 8.19 10.04 -6.21
N LEU A 97 9.31 9.94 -6.93
CA LEU A 97 10.62 10.40 -6.48
C LEU A 97 10.64 11.93 -6.21
N ALA A 98 10.05 12.72 -7.11
CA ALA A 98 9.98 14.18 -7.00
C ALA A 98 9.08 14.65 -5.84
N SER A 99 8.08 13.85 -5.45
CA SER A 99 7.24 14.14 -4.28
C SER A 99 8.00 14.03 -2.95
N ARG A 100 9.21 13.45 -2.95
CA ARG A 100 10.11 13.23 -1.80
C ARG A 100 9.40 12.80 -0.49
N PRO A 101 8.65 11.70 -0.49
CA PRO A 101 7.98 11.22 0.69
C PRO A 101 8.96 10.45 1.59
N GLY A 102 9.71 11.15 2.45
CA GLY A 102 10.57 10.54 3.46
C GLY A 102 12.02 10.29 3.00
N ALA A 103 12.70 9.37 3.70
CA ALA A 103 14.16 9.16 3.59
C ALA A 103 14.59 8.40 2.32
N ASP A 104 13.75 7.50 1.81
CA ASP A 104 13.99 6.76 0.57
C ASP A 104 12.82 6.99 -0.40
N GLY A 105 13.00 8.01 -1.25
CA GLY A 105 12.04 8.37 -2.28
C GLY A 105 12.05 7.42 -3.48
N GLU A 106 13.11 6.64 -3.66
CA GLU A 106 13.20 5.64 -4.73
C GLU A 106 12.22 4.50 -4.47
N ALA A 107 12.05 4.12 -3.19
CA ALA A 107 11.01 3.24 -2.72
C ALA A 107 9.64 3.56 -3.26
N PHE A 108 9.24 4.79 -2.98
CA PHE A 108 7.91 5.25 -3.27
C PHE A 108 7.74 5.45 -4.77
N GLY A 109 8.78 5.93 -5.45
CA GLY A 109 8.83 5.95 -6.92
C GLY A 109 8.53 4.58 -7.52
N LEU A 110 9.19 3.52 -7.05
CA LEU A 110 8.95 2.16 -7.53
C LEU A 110 7.52 1.68 -7.23
N CYS A 111 7.00 1.96 -6.04
CA CYS A 111 5.62 1.64 -5.72
C CYS A 111 4.63 2.36 -6.64
N CYS A 112 4.83 3.65 -6.94
CA CYS A 112 4.01 4.40 -7.89
C CYS A 112 4.11 3.85 -9.32
N ALA A 113 5.31 3.43 -9.73
CA ALA A 113 5.53 2.80 -11.03
C ALA A 113 4.81 1.44 -11.13
N ALA A 114 4.91 0.61 -10.09
CA ALA A 114 4.21 -0.67 -10.01
C ALA A 114 2.69 -0.48 -9.98
N TRP A 115 2.20 0.58 -9.32
CA TRP A 115 0.78 0.94 -9.33
C TRP A 115 0.33 1.38 -10.73
N ALA A 116 1.12 2.20 -11.44
CA ALA A 116 0.82 2.53 -12.83
C ALA A 116 0.82 1.29 -13.73
N PHE A 117 1.77 0.37 -13.52
CA PHE A 117 1.81 -0.92 -14.21
C PHE A 117 0.53 -1.74 -13.96
N SER A 118 0.01 -1.77 -12.73
CA SER A 118 -1.19 -2.56 -12.41
C SER A 118 -2.44 -2.09 -13.17
N HIS A 119 -2.49 -0.82 -13.59
CA HIS A 119 -3.56 -0.30 -14.45
C HIS A 119 -3.38 -0.65 -15.94
N LYS A 120 -2.13 -0.79 -16.41
CA LYS A 120 -1.83 -1.05 -17.83
C LYS A 120 -0.60 -1.96 -17.95
N PRO A 121 -0.76 -3.27 -17.71
CA PRO A 121 0.34 -4.21 -17.71
C PRO A 121 0.95 -4.35 -19.11
N THR A 122 2.28 -4.31 -19.18
CA THR A 122 3.03 -4.52 -20.42
C THR A 122 4.35 -5.25 -20.13
N GLY A 123 4.78 -6.17 -20.99
CA GLY A 123 6.04 -6.91 -20.77
C GLY A 123 7.27 -6.00 -20.64
N LYS A 124 7.32 -4.89 -21.40
CA LYS A 124 8.38 -3.88 -21.27
C LYS A 124 8.34 -3.18 -19.90
N GLY A 125 7.15 -2.86 -19.39
CA GLY A 125 7.00 -2.24 -18.08
C GLY A 125 7.46 -3.15 -16.95
N GLU A 126 7.13 -4.44 -17.04
CA GLU A 126 7.55 -5.43 -16.05
C GLU A 126 9.08 -5.61 -16.04
N SER A 127 9.71 -5.75 -17.21
CA SER A 127 11.18 -5.83 -17.32
C SER A 127 11.89 -4.59 -16.77
N TRP A 128 11.30 -3.40 -16.97
CA TRP A 128 11.83 -2.16 -16.44
C TRP A 128 11.75 -2.12 -14.91
N LEU A 129 10.62 -2.58 -14.34
CA LEU A 129 10.45 -2.67 -12.88
C LEU A 129 11.42 -3.66 -12.26
N ALA A 130 11.59 -4.84 -12.87
CA ALA A 130 12.56 -5.84 -12.41
C ALA A 130 13.97 -5.26 -12.35
N ALA A 131 14.43 -4.61 -13.42
CA ALA A 131 15.75 -3.99 -13.47
C ALA A 131 15.95 -2.90 -12.40
N HIS A 132 14.93 -2.09 -12.10
CA HIS A 132 15.07 -1.05 -11.06
C HIS A 132 14.98 -1.62 -9.64
N ARG A 133 14.20 -2.69 -9.42
CA ARG A 133 14.15 -3.40 -8.13
C ARG A 133 15.52 -3.98 -7.77
N GLU A 134 16.21 -4.59 -8.74
CA GLU A 134 17.54 -5.17 -8.53
C GLU A 134 18.58 -4.16 -8.05
N LEU A 135 18.46 -2.90 -8.47
CA LEU A 135 19.40 -1.81 -8.13
C LEU A 135 19.18 -1.23 -6.73
N ARG A 136 17.96 -1.27 -6.20
CA ARG A 136 17.51 -0.43 -5.07
C ARG A 136 17.79 -1.00 -3.66
N ARG A 137 18.81 -1.84 -3.49
CA ARG A 137 19.12 -2.44 -2.17
C ARG A 137 19.29 -1.35 -1.08
N PRO A 138 18.78 -1.53 0.16
CA PRO A 138 18.16 -2.73 0.74
C PRO A 138 16.67 -2.90 0.43
N LEU A 139 16.19 -4.15 0.55
CA LEU A 139 14.78 -4.50 0.37
C LEU A 139 14.00 -4.28 1.68
N GLY A 140 12.75 -3.84 1.59
CA GLY A 140 11.89 -3.55 2.73
C GLY A 140 10.40 -3.58 2.36
N ASP A 141 9.55 -2.88 3.11
CA ASP A 141 8.10 -2.78 2.85
C ASP A 141 7.76 -2.37 1.40
N GLY A 142 8.56 -1.48 0.81
CA GLY A 142 8.41 -1.09 -0.60
C GLY A 142 8.55 -2.26 -1.58
N GLU A 143 9.40 -3.23 -1.30
CA GLU A 143 9.60 -4.39 -2.18
C GLU A 143 8.38 -5.32 -2.17
N VAL A 144 7.76 -5.51 -1.00
CA VAL A 144 6.53 -6.27 -0.85
C VAL A 144 5.38 -5.58 -1.60
N VAL A 145 5.23 -4.26 -1.45
CA VAL A 145 4.22 -3.48 -2.19
C VAL A 145 4.44 -3.55 -3.70
N VAL A 146 5.67 -3.38 -4.18
CA VAL A 146 5.98 -3.48 -5.61
C VAL A 146 5.64 -4.87 -6.14
N THR A 147 6.01 -5.93 -5.42
CA THR A 147 5.70 -7.31 -5.80
C THR A 147 4.20 -7.55 -5.86
N ALA A 148 3.46 -7.08 -4.85
CA ALA A 148 2.01 -7.19 -4.80
C ALA A 148 1.34 -6.47 -5.97
N LEU A 149 1.75 -5.24 -6.29
CA LEU A 149 1.16 -4.46 -7.39
C LEU A 149 1.50 -5.05 -8.77
N ILE A 150 2.65 -5.69 -8.92
CA ILE A 150 2.97 -6.47 -10.13
C ILE A 150 2.04 -7.69 -10.23
N ALA A 151 1.81 -8.42 -9.13
CA ALA A 151 0.86 -9.55 -9.11
C ALA A 151 -0.56 -9.08 -9.49
N ALA A 152 -1.03 -7.98 -8.91
CA ALA A 152 -2.31 -7.36 -9.27
C ALA A 152 -2.37 -7.00 -10.76
N GLY A 153 -1.30 -6.41 -11.31
CA GLY A 153 -1.20 -6.11 -12.74
C GLY A 153 -1.23 -7.33 -13.66
N ARG A 154 -0.85 -8.51 -13.16
CA ARG A 154 -0.97 -9.79 -13.87
C ARG A 154 -2.36 -10.43 -13.72
N GLY A 155 -3.28 -9.77 -13.02
CA GLY A 155 -4.62 -10.28 -12.73
C GLY A 155 -4.70 -11.16 -11.48
N ASP A 156 -3.62 -11.28 -10.70
CA ASP A 156 -3.59 -12.05 -9.45
C ASP A 156 -3.81 -11.13 -8.24
N ALA A 157 -5.06 -10.69 -8.07
CA ALA A 157 -5.47 -9.81 -6.99
C ALA A 157 -5.40 -10.50 -5.61
N ASP A 158 -5.55 -11.81 -5.54
CA ASP A 158 -5.51 -12.56 -4.28
C ASP A 158 -4.09 -12.62 -3.72
N THR A 159 -3.10 -12.94 -4.56
CA THR A 159 -1.69 -12.87 -4.16
C THR A 159 -1.30 -11.43 -3.79
N ALA A 160 -1.75 -10.44 -4.55
CA ALA A 160 -1.52 -9.04 -4.21
C ALA A 160 -2.06 -8.69 -2.82
N ARG A 161 -3.30 -9.09 -2.51
CA ARG A 161 -3.93 -8.87 -1.21
C ARG A 161 -3.12 -9.50 -0.09
N LEU A 162 -2.69 -10.75 -0.23
CA LEU A 162 -1.92 -11.46 0.80
C LEU A 162 -0.56 -10.83 1.06
N LEU A 163 0.15 -10.43 0.00
CA LEU A 163 1.42 -9.73 0.12
C LEU A 163 1.25 -8.36 0.80
N LEU A 164 0.21 -7.61 0.45
CA LEU A 164 -0.07 -6.34 1.12
C LEU A 164 -0.44 -6.56 2.59
N ARG A 165 -1.19 -7.60 2.93
CA ARG A 165 -1.53 -7.97 4.31
C ARG A 165 -0.30 -8.35 5.13
N SER A 166 0.68 -9.04 4.53
CA SER A 166 1.90 -9.42 5.25
C SER A 166 2.75 -8.22 5.67
N LEU A 167 2.51 -7.02 5.13
CA LEU A 167 3.18 -5.81 5.61
C LEU A 167 2.94 -5.58 7.11
N ASP A 168 1.79 -5.95 7.68
CA ASP A 168 1.50 -5.78 9.12
C ASP A 168 2.55 -6.46 10.02
N MET A 169 3.23 -7.49 9.48
CA MET A 169 4.30 -8.24 10.17
C MET A 169 5.69 -7.61 10.01
N LEU A 170 5.84 -6.61 9.15
CA LEU A 170 7.12 -5.98 8.85
C LEU A 170 7.28 -4.66 9.61
N VAL A 171 8.52 -4.31 9.93
CA VAL A 171 8.84 -2.96 10.41
C VAL A 171 8.52 -1.95 9.32
N GLU A 172 7.73 -0.94 9.66
CA GLU A 172 7.45 0.16 8.75
C GLU A 172 8.72 0.98 8.51
N ALA A 173 9.16 1.02 7.26
CA ALA A 173 10.26 1.86 6.83
C ALA A 173 9.75 3.13 6.12
N HIS A 174 8.62 3.01 5.39
CA HIS A 174 8.13 4.08 4.51
C HIS A 174 6.63 4.36 4.72
N PRO A 175 6.28 5.40 5.52
CA PRO A 175 4.91 5.82 5.75
C PRO A 175 3.99 5.88 4.52
N PRO A 176 4.44 6.43 3.38
CA PRO A 176 3.56 6.58 2.22
C PRO A 176 3.40 5.29 1.42
N VAL A 177 4.32 4.34 1.57
CA VAL A 177 4.18 2.97 1.02
C VAL A 177 3.08 2.23 1.76
N ARG A 178 3.02 2.34 3.10
CA ARG A 178 1.94 1.76 3.92
C ARG A 178 0.58 2.37 3.62
N GLU A 179 0.53 3.68 3.43
CA GLU A 179 -0.70 4.37 3.01
C GLU A 179 -1.19 3.85 1.65
N LEU A 180 -0.30 3.68 0.67
CA LEU A 180 -0.66 3.13 -0.63
C LEU A 180 -1.19 1.68 -0.51
N ALA A 181 -0.54 0.84 0.29
CA ALA A 181 -0.99 -0.53 0.55
C ALA A 181 -2.39 -0.58 1.17
N GLY A 182 -2.62 0.22 2.22
CA GLY A 182 -3.93 0.33 2.86
C GLY A 182 -5.01 0.88 1.93
N GLU A 183 -4.65 1.82 1.05
CA GLU A 183 -5.56 2.34 0.02
C GLU A 183 -5.96 1.27 -0.99
N TRP A 184 -5.00 0.48 -1.47
CA TRP A 184 -5.28 -0.63 -2.37
C TRP A 184 -6.20 -1.66 -1.71
N LEU A 185 -5.88 -2.10 -0.48
CA LEU A 185 -6.67 -3.08 0.27
C LEU A 185 -8.09 -2.59 0.55
N ALA A 186 -8.27 -1.31 0.89
CA ALA A 186 -9.58 -0.75 1.15
C ALA A 186 -10.45 -0.67 -0.11
N VAL A 187 -9.83 -0.32 -1.26
CA VAL A 187 -10.55 -0.30 -2.55
C VAL A 187 -10.93 -1.72 -2.96
N ASP A 188 -10.01 -2.68 -2.89
CA ASP A 188 -10.30 -4.10 -3.18
C ASP A 188 -11.41 -4.66 -2.28
N ALA A 189 -11.37 -4.38 -0.97
CA ALA A 189 -12.43 -4.79 -0.04
C ALA A 189 -13.78 -4.14 -0.38
N ALA A 190 -13.78 -2.85 -0.72
CA ALA A 190 -15.00 -2.15 -1.13
C ALA A 190 -15.59 -2.72 -2.44
N GLU A 191 -14.75 -3.01 -3.44
CA GLU A 191 -15.15 -3.62 -4.71
C GLU A 191 -15.75 -5.02 -4.53
N ARG A 192 -15.17 -5.83 -3.63
CA ARG A 192 -15.70 -7.16 -3.27
C ARG A 192 -16.90 -7.13 -2.32
N GLY A 193 -17.27 -5.96 -1.80
CA GLY A 193 -18.31 -5.82 -0.79
C GLY A 193 -17.93 -6.35 0.60
N ALA A 194 -16.64 -6.55 0.88
CA ALA A 194 -16.09 -7.03 2.16
C ALA A 194 -16.05 -5.91 3.21
N TRP A 195 -17.19 -5.27 3.49
CA TRP A 195 -17.29 -4.12 4.40
C TRP A 195 -16.94 -4.46 5.85
N ALA A 196 -17.17 -5.71 6.28
CA ALA A 196 -16.77 -6.19 7.60
C ALA A 196 -15.24 -6.22 7.75
N GLU A 197 -14.53 -6.81 6.77
CA GLU A 197 -13.06 -6.83 6.70
C GLU A 197 -12.48 -5.40 6.80
N LEU A 198 -13.03 -4.48 6.02
CA LEU A 198 -12.60 -3.08 6.03
C LEU A 198 -12.92 -2.36 7.35
N ALA A 199 -14.05 -2.66 7.99
CA ALA A 199 -14.40 -2.09 9.30
C ALA A 199 -13.46 -2.62 10.39
N ASP A 200 -13.11 -3.90 10.36
CA ASP A 200 -12.17 -4.51 11.31
C ASP A 200 -10.77 -3.92 11.17
N ASP A 201 -10.29 -3.72 9.94
CA ASP A 201 -9.03 -3.03 9.67
C ASP A 201 -9.04 -1.60 10.20
N ALA A 202 -10.16 -0.90 10.03
CA ALA A 202 -10.34 0.46 10.51
C ALA A 202 -10.27 0.52 12.04
N LEU A 203 -10.92 -0.43 12.73
CA LEU A 203 -10.94 -0.52 14.19
C LEU A 203 -9.55 -0.87 14.75
N ALA A 204 -8.85 -1.79 14.10
CA ALA A 204 -7.48 -2.16 14.46
C ALA A 204 -6.44 -1.11 14.05
N ALA A 205 -6.85 -0.07 13.31
CA ALA A 205 -5.97 0.97 12.76
C ALA A 205 -4.73 0.41 12.03
N ARG A 206 -4.88 -0.73 11.34
CA ARG A 206 -3.77 -1.47 10.70
C ARG A 206 -3.00 -0.63 9.69
N TRP A 207 -3.72 0.24 8.99
CA TRP A 207 -3.16 1.04 7.91
C TRP A 207 -3.25 2.54 8.24
N PRO A 208 -2.21 3.32 7.91
CA PRO A 208 -2.34 4.76 7.88
C PRO A 208 -3.51 5.12 6.97
N ALA A 209 -4.45 5.92 7.46
CA ALA A 209 -5.56 6.32 6.63
C ALA A 209 -5.04 7.06 5.37
N SER A 210 -5.85 7.18 4.34
CA SER A 210 -5.73 7.97 3.12
C SER A 210 -7.03 8.80 3.08
N PRO A 211 -7.16 9.95 2.37
CA PRO A 211 -8.45 10.64 2.35
C PRO A 211 -9.54 9.72 1.77
N LEU A 212 -9.14 8.84 0.84
CA LEU A 212 -9.98 7.79 0.30
C LEU A 212 -10.29 6.73 1.35
N THR A 213 -9.28 6.13 1.99
CA THR A 213 -9.56 5.06 2.97
C THR A 213 -10.35 5.59 4.16
N TYR A 214 -10.08 6.80 4.64
CA TYR A 214 -10.83 7.39 5.75
C TYR A 214 -12.33 7.56 5.43
N PHE A 215 -12.64 7.87 4.17
CA PHE A 215 -14.01 7.85 3.67
C PHE A 215 -14.57 6.42 3.59
N LEU A 216 -13.85 5.48 2.97
CA LEU A 216 -14.30 4.09 2.81
C LEU A 216 -14.50 3.37 4.16
N GLU A 217 -13.65 3.61 5.14
CA GLU A 217 -13.81 3.13 6.53
C GLU A 217 -15.08 3.69 7.17
N GLY A 218 -15.43 4.95 6.88
CA GLY A 218 -16.68 5.55 7.35
C GLY A 218 -17.90 4.89 6.71
N VAL A 219 -17.85 4.59 5.41
CA VAL A 219 -18.89 3.83 4.70
C VAL A 219 -18.99 2.41 5.28
N ALA A 220 -17.87 1.74 5.52
CA ALA A 220 -17.82 0.41 6.10
C ALA A 220 -18.48 0.40 7.49
N ALA A 221 -18.10 1.31 8.39
CA ALA A 221 -18.68 1.44 9.72
C ALA A 221 -20.19 1.71 9.68
N HIS A 222 -20.67 2.49 8.71
CA HIS A 222 -22.10 2.73 8.52
C HIS A 222 -22.85 1.48 8.05
N ARG A 223 -22.30 0.76 7.07
CA ARG A 223 -22.91 -0.46 6.53
C ARG A 223 -22.92 -1.62 7.51
N THR A 224 -21.90 -1.73 8.36
CA THR A 224 -21.80 -2.81 9.37
C THR A 224 -22.50 -2.47 10.68
N GLY A 225 -22.94 -1.21 10.86
CA GLY A 225 -23.52 -0.74 12.12
C GLY A 225 -22.51 -0.69 13.27
N ALA A 226 -21.22 -0.50 12.96
CA ALA A 226 -20.17 -0.43 13.97
C ALA A 226 -20.38 0.73 14.95
N ALA A 227 -20.04 0.50 16.23
CA ALA A 227 -20.09 1.55 17.24
C ALA A 227 -19.18 2.71 16.84
N GLY A 228 -19.70 3.94 16.85
CA GLY A 228 -18.96 5.12 16.41
C GLY A 228 -19.00 5.37 14.90
N SER A 229 -19.95 4.77 14.17
CA SER A 229 -20.23 5.14 12.78
C SER A 229 -20.38 6.66 12.62
N PRO A 230 -19.73 7.27 11.60
CA PRO A 230 -19.80 8.72 11.41
C PRO A 230 -21.23 9.17 11.14
N LYS A 231 -21.57 10.36 11.65
CA LYS A 231 -22.85 11.01 11.30
C LYS A 231 -22.88 11.31 9.78
N PRO A 232 -24.06 11.42 9.14
CA PRO A 232 -24.15 11.71 7.70
C PRO A 232 -23.34 12.94 7.26
N ILE A 233 -23.37 14.01 8.06
CA ILE A 233 -22.58 15.23 7.78
C ILE A 233 -21.07 14.99 7.84
N GLU A 234 -20.60 14.14 8.74
CA GLU A 234 -19.18 13.78 8.85
C GLU A 234 -18.76 12.91 7.67
N LEU A 235 -19.60 11.96 7.27
CA LEU A 235 -19.36 11.13 6.09
C LEU A 235 -19.29 11.97 4.81
N HIS A 236 -20.17 12.96 4.66
CA HIS A 236 -20.13 13.92 3.56
C HIS A 236 -18.85 14.77 3.56
N ALA A 237 -18.41 15.24 4.73
CA ALA A 237 -17.15 15.96 4.86
C ALA A 237 -15.95 15.09 4.48
N ARG A 238 -15.94 13.81 4.87
CA ARG A 238 -14.92 12.84 4.44
C ARG A 238 -14.93 12.65 2.92
N TRP A 239 -16.11 12.51 2.31
CA TRP A 239 -16.26 12.38 0.86
C TRP A 239 -15.73 13.60 0.08
N LEU A 240 -15.95 14.82 0.59
CA LEU A 240 -15.43 16.04 -0.04
C LEU A 240 -13.89 16.06 -0.11
N LEU A 241 -13.23 15.46 0.88
CA LEU A 241 -11.77 15.34 0.93
C LEU A 241 -11.23 14.15 0.15
N ALA A 242 -12.03 13.10 -0.03
CA ALA A 242 -11.64 11.91 -0.77
C ALA A 242 -11.38 12.24 -2.26
N PRO A 243 -10.37 11.60 -2.89
CA PRO A 243 -10.20 11.64 -4.33
C PRO A 243 -11.33 10.89 -5.04
N PHE A 244 -11.42 11.06 -6.37
CA PHE A 244 -12.36 10.32 -7.23
C PHE A 244 -13.84 10.43 -6.82
N ARG A 245 -14.26 11.59 -6.30
CA ARG A 245 -15.61 11.87 -5.79
C ARG A 245 -16.77 11.38 -6.67
N ARG A 246 -16.61 11.42 -8.00
CA ARG A 246 -17.62 10.91 -8.93
C ARG A 246 -17.81 9.40 -8.82
N ALA A 247 -16.72 8.64 -8.74
CA ALA A 247 -16.75 7.18 -8.60
C ALA A 247 -17.26 6.77 -7.21
N THR A 248 -16.94 7.53 -6.17
CA THR A 248 -17.35 7.21 -4.78
C THR A 248 -18.71 7.79 -4.38
N ARG A 249 -19.39 8.54 -5.28
CA ARG A 249 -20.68 9.19 -4.98
C ARG A 249 -21.76 8.18 -4.61
N GLU A 250 -21.80 7.04 -5.30
CA GLU A 250 -22.80 6.00 -5.05
C GLU A 250 -22.64 5.36 -3.67
N LEU A 251 -21.39 5.21 -3.20
CA LEU A 251 -21.08 4.69 -1.87
C LEU A 251 -21.60 5.62 -0.77
N LEU A 252 -21.60 6.94 -1.00
CA LEU A 252 -22.18 7.92 -0.08
C LEU A 252 -23.71 7.79 -0.03
N THR A 253 -24.37 7.79 -1.19
CA THR A 253 -25.85 7.75 -1.25
C THR A 253 -26.43 6.44 -0.72
N THR A 254 -25.72 5.33 -0.92
CA THR A 254 -26.15 4.02 -0.40
C THR A 254 -25.94 3.90 1.10
N ALA A 255 -24.96 4.60 1.68
CA ALA A 255 -24.79 4.65 3.12
C ALA A 255 -25.96 5.40 3.79
N ASP A 256 -26.43 6.50 3.20
CA ASP A 256 -27.54 7.30 3.77
C ASP A 256 -28.89 6.52 3.86
N GLY A 257 -29.02 5.41 3.11
CA GLY A 257 -30.22 4.56 3.10
C GLY A 257 -30.42 3.68 4.35
N GLY A 258 -29.50 3.74 5.32
CA GLY A 258 -29.50 2.88 6.50
C GLY A 258 -28.79 1.53 6.26
N PRO A 259 -28.51 0.75 7.32
CA PRO A 259 -27.83 -0.53 7.18
C PRO A 259 -28.68 -1.41 6.26
N PRO A 260 -28.11 -2.02 5.20
CA PRO A 260 -28.85 -3.01 4.44
C PRO A 260 -29.34 -4.07 5.43
N ALA A 261 -30.64 -4.39 5.37
CA ALA A 261 -31.20 -5.48 6.17
C ALA A 261 -30.25 -6.67 6.03
N ARG A 262 -29.64 -7.11 7.15
CA ARG A 262 -28.65 -8.20 7.13
C ARG A 262 -29.21 -9.31 6.26
N SER A 263 -28.65 -9.47 5.07
CA SER A 263 -28.93 -10.64 4.27
C SER A 263 -28.38 -11.77 5.11
N THR A 264 -29.27 -12.56 5.69
CA THR A 264 -28.95 -13.84 6.31
C THR A 264 -28.42 -14.70 5.18
N ALA A 265 -27.13 -14.55 4.89
CA ALA A 265 -26.42 -15.44 4.00
C ALA A 265 -26.64 -16.85 4.55
N PRO A 266 -27.04 -17.81 3.71
CA PRO A 266 -27.23 -19.18 4.15
C PRO A 266 -25.96 -19.66 4.84
N GLU A 267 -26.15 -20.17 6.05
CA GLU A 267 -25.12 -20.84 6.85
C GLU A 267 -24.39 -21.83 5.92
N PRO A 268 -23.05 -21.74 5.80
CA PRO A 268 -22.32 -22.58 4.88
C PRO A 268 -22.61 -24.05 5.22
N GLU A 269 -23.21 -24.76 4.26
CA GLU A 269 -23.36 -26.21 4.29
C GLU A 269 -21.99 -26.80 4.65
N THR A 270 -21.89 -27.37 5.85
CA THR A 270 -20.77 -28.19 6.27
C THR A 270 -20.65 -29.35 5.30
N ILE A 271 -19.78 -29.20 4.32
CA ILE A 271 -19.34 -30.31 3.48
C ILE A 271 -18.53 -31.21 4.40
N ASP A 272 -19.06 -32.40 4.69
CA ASP A 272 -18.33 -33.48 5.34
C ASP A 272 -17.11 -33.82 4.48
N VAL A 273 -15.96 -33.30 4.88
CA VAL A 273 -14.67 -33.66 4.30
C VAL A 273 -14.36 -35.07 4.79
N VAL A 274 -14.51 -36.05 3.90
CA VAL A 274 -14.07 -37.42 4.11
C VAL A 274 -12.55 -37.39 4.33
N GLU A 275 -12.12 -37.67 5.56
CA GLU A 275 -10.71 -37.82 5.93
C GLU A 275 -10.08 -38.92 5.07
N PRO A 276 -9.04 -38.61 4.26
CA PRO A 276 -8.29 -39.63 3.54
C PRO A 276 -7.52 -40.48 4.53
N GLU A 277 -7.59 -41.80 4.34
CA GLU A 277 -6.83 -42.81 5.09
C GLU A 277 -5.33 -42.48 5.09
N GLU A 278 -4.78 -42.20 6.30
CA GLU A 278 -3.42 -41.73 6.52
C GLU A 278 -2.38 -42.74 6.00
N ALA A 279 -1.74 -42.38 4.89
CA ALA A 279 -0.43 -42.92 4.56
C ALA A 279 0.58 -42.52 5.66
N PRO A 280 1.59 -43.35 5.97
CA PRO A 280 2.59 -43.03 6.99
C PRO A 280 3.17 -41.65 6.73
N GLU A 281 2.98 -40.76 7.71
CA GLU A 281 3.37 -39.36 7.61
C GLU A 281 4.87 -39.26 7.25
N PRO A 282 5.23 -38.66 6.10
CA PRO A 282 6.63 -38.50 5.73
C PRO A 282 7.33 -37.59 6.75
N GLU A 283 8.61 -37.83 7.01
CA GLU A 283 9.40 -37.03 7.95
C GLU A 283 9.24 -35.50 7.69
N PRO A 284 9.23 -34.65 8.74
CA PRO A 284 8.87 -33.23 8.62
C PRO A 284 9.70 -32.45 7.60
N LEU A 285 11.02 -32.70 7.54
CA LEU A 285 11.92 -31.99 6.63
C LEU A 285 11.69 -32.34 5.14
N PRO A 286 11.63 -33.62 4.71
CA PRO A 286 11.22 -33.97 3.35
C PRO A 286 9.89 -33.35 2.92
N ARG A 287 8.92 -33.23 3.85
CA ARG A 287 7.61 -32.60 3.58
C ARG A 287 7.75 -31.11 3.32
N ALA A 288 8.54 -30.40 4.12
CA ALA A 288 8.84 -28.98 3.90
C ALA A 288 9.53 -28.74 2.55
N VAL A 289 10.52 -29.58 2.21
CA VAL A 289 11.22 -29.52 0.93
C VAL A 289 10.28 -29.80 -0.24
N ALA A 290 9.44 -30.84 -0.15
CA ALA A 290 8.47 -31.17 -1.20
C ALA A 290 7.42 -30.06 -1.39
N ALA A 291 6.92 -29.48 -0.29
CA ALA A 291 6.00 -28.35 -0.33
C ALA A 291 6.66 -27.12 -0.96
N TYR A 292 7.94 -26.85 -0.66
CA TYR A 292 8.69 -25.77 -1.29
C TYR A 292 8.92 -25.99 -2.79
N LEU A 293 9.32 -27.20 -3.20
CA LEU A 293 9.51 -27.54 -4.61
C LEU A 293 8.20 -27.47 -5.40
N THR A 294 7.10 -27.90 -4.79
CA THR A 294 5.75 -27.78 -5.38
C THR A 294 5.38 -26.31 -5.55
N PHE A 295 5.59 -25.49 -4.52
CA PHE A 295 5.36 -24.04 -4.59
C PHE A 295 6.23 -23.35 -5.64
N ALA A 296 7.51 -23.76 -5.77
CA ALA A 296 8.44 -23.18 -6.74
C ALA A 296 8.17 -23.59 -8.19
N SER A 297 7.53 -24.75 -8.41
CA SER A 297 7.26 -25.30 -9.75
C SER A 297 5.86 -24.99 -10.28
N GLN A 298 4.96 -24.50 -9.43
CA GLN A 298 3.59 -24.13 -9.79
C GLN A 298 3.42 -22.60 -9.78
N PRO A 299 2.40 -22.07 -10.48
CA PRO A 299 2.03 -20.68 -10.32
C PRO A 299 1.80 -20.38 -8.82
N PRO A 300 2.37 -19.27 -8.30
CA PRO A 300 2.27 -18.95 -6.89
C PRO A 300 0.80 -18.83 -6.49
N SER A 301 0.42 -19.49 -5.41
CA SER A 301 -0.91 -19.37 -4.82
C SER A 301 -0.83 -19.23 -3.31
N ALA A 302 -1.83 -18.56 -2.75
CA ALA A 302 -2.04 -18.36 -1.32
C ALA A 302 -1.96 -19.66 -0.50
N SER A 303 -2.70 -20.67 -0.95
CA SER A 303 -2.82 -21.97 -0.30
C SER A 303 -1.51 -22.73 -0.36
N ALA A 304 -0.82 -22.70 -1.51
CA ALA A 304 0.49 -23.31 -1.65
C ALA A 304 1.52 -22.64 -0.72
N LEU A 305 1.58 -21.30 -0.69
CA LEU A 305 2.48 -20.58 0.21
C LEU A 305 2.20 -20.90 1.69
N ALA A 306 0.94 -20.87 2.12
CA ALA A 306 0.56 -21.19 3.48
C ALA A 306 0.87 -22.65 3.87
N LEU A 307 0.74 -23.58 2.92
CA LEU A 307 1.11 -24.98 3.11
C LEU A 307 2.63 -25.13 3.23
N THR A 308 3.40 -24.47 2.36
CA THR A 308 4.87 -24.44 2.43
C THR A 308 5.36 -23.86 3.75
N VAL A 309 4.81 -22.73 4.21
CA VAL A 309 5.18 -22.11 5.49
C VAL A 309 4.88 -23.05 6.66
N ARG A 310 3.67 -23.61 6.74
CA ARG A 310 3.33 -24.56 7.82
C ARG A 310 4.22 -25.80 7.81
N ALA A 311 4.58 -26.30 6.64
CA ALA A 311 5.49 -27.43 6.52
C ALA A 311 6.91 -27.08 7.02
N TRP A 312 7.40 -25.87 6.73
CA TRP A 312 8.67 -25.38 7.27
C TRP A 312 8.61 -25.15 8.78
N ASP A 313 7.54 -24.58 9.32
CA ASP A 313 7.36 -24.40 10.76
C ASP A 313 7.39 -25.75 11.49
N ALA A 314 6.70 -26.77 10.93
CA ALA A 314 6.72 -28.13 11.47
C ALA A 314 8.11 -28.77 11.40
N ALA A 315 8.84 -28.59 10.29
CA ALA A 315 10.21 -29.08 10.15
C ALA A 315 11.18 -28.39 11.12
N LEU A 316 11.05 -27.08 11.33
CA LEU A 316 11.88 -26.32 12.27
C LEU A 316 11.48 -26.55 13.75
N ALA A 317 10.27 -27.05 14.02
CA ALA A 317 9.90 -27.48 15.37
C ALA A 317 10.42 -28.89 15.70
N ASP A 318 10.82 -29.67 14.69
CA ASP A 318 11.25 -31.05 14.84
C ASP A 318 12.74 -31.16 15.27
N GLY A 319 12.97 -31.84 16.39
CA GLY A 319 14.32 -32.04 16.94
C GLY A 319 15.22 -32.89 16.03
N GLY A 320 14.65 -33.82 15.25
CA GLY A 320 15.39 -34.61 14.26
C GLY A 320 15.96 -33.75 13.15
N THR A 321 15.17 -32.82 12.64
CA THR A 321 15.55 -31.82 11.63
C THR A 321 16.67 -30.92 12.14
N HIS A 322 16.59 -30.44 13.39
CA HIS A 322 17.67 -29.68 14.02
C HIS A 322 18.98 -30.47 14.11
N ALA A 323 18.92 -31.72 14.55
CA ALA A 323 20.10 -32.58 14.64
C ALA A 323 20.72 -32.85 13.25
N TRP A 324 19.89 -33.05 12.24
CA TRP A 324 20.34 -33.22 10.86
C TRP A 324 21.01 -31.94 10.31
N LEU A 325 20.40 -30.77 10.51
CA LEU A 325 20.96 -29.48 10.09
C LEU A 325 22.29 -29.19 10.78
N ALA A 326 22.40 -29.43 12.09
CA ALA A 326 23.64 -29.26 12.85
C ALA A 326 24.75 -30.19 12.33
N ARG A 327 24.45 -31.46 12.06
CA ARG A 327 25.39 -32.40 11.44
C ARG A 327 25.83 -31.91 10.07
N ARG A 328 24.89 -31.44 9.24
CA ARG A 328 25.22 -30.99 7.88
C ARG A 328 26.02 -29.69 7.87
N ALA A 329 25.78 -28.79 8.82
CA ALA A 329 26.59 -27.59 9.04
C ALA A 329 28.04 -27.95 9.40
N LEU A 330 28.24 -28.93 10.29
CA LEU A 330 29.58 -29.44 10.64
C LEU A 330 30.30 -30.07 9.44
N GLU A 331 29.59 -30.88 8.64
CA GLU A 331 30.15 -31.50 7.43
C GLU A 331 30.57 -30.48 6.35
N LEU A 332 29.92 -29.31 6.33
CA LEU A 332 30.18 -28.24 5.38
C LEU A 332 31.14 -27.16 5.93
N ASP A 333 31.71 -27.37 7.11
CA ASP A 333 32.57 -26.41 7.82
C ASP A 333 31.92 -25.02 7.98
N ALA A 334 30.58 -25.01 8.07
CA ALA A 334 29.83 -23.78 8.27
C ALA A 334 30.07 -23.30 9.70
N PRO A 335 30.43 -22.01 9.91
CA PRO A 335 30.62 -21.49 11.25
C PRO A 335 29.31 -21.61 12.01
N LEU A 336 29.28 -22.48 13.01
CA LEU A 336 28.20 -22.56 13.99
C LEU A 336 28.27 -21.26 14.80
N GLY A 337 27.60 -20.21 14.30
CA GLY A 337 27.33 -19.02 15.10
C GLY A 337 26.66 -19.49 16.39
N ALA A 338 27.24 -19.14 17.53
CA ALA A 338 26.87 -19.61 18.86
C ALA A 338 25.35 -19.56 19.05
N VAL A 339 24.72 -20.73 19.02
CA VAL A 339 23.36 -20.93 19.51
C VAL A 339 23.53 -21.23 21.00
N ASP A 340 23.52 -20.17 21.81
CA ASP A 340 23.25 -20.24 23.25
C ASP A 340 21.74 -20.21 23.49
#